data_AF-A0A954X6U3-F1
#
_entry.id   AF-A0A954X6U3-F1
#
_cell.length_a   1.000
_cell.length_b   1.000
_cell.length_c   1.000
_cell.angle_alpha   90.00
_cell.angle_beta   90.00
_cell.angle_gamma   90.00
#
_symmetry.space_group_name_H-M   'P 1'
#
loop_
_entity.id
_entity.type
_entity.pdbx_description
1 polymer ?
#
loop_
_entity_poly.entity_id
_entity_poly.type
_entity_poly.pdbx_seq_one_letter_code
_entity_poly.pdbx_strand_id
1 'polypeptide(L)'
;MSIESLVASPDLVIETHNARLDSATGRYTAELRLKNLGKAVGRMAAVVLRDLPAGVTLVNASGVDTNGDPYLNLSTAIRSGGLGANAVSQMVLLELDNPNAEQFRLVAEVLVSGPNTAPEFVAVEPLTVTPGATLTVPLSATDVDGDRVAFLVDTSLPLPNITLFPDRLVIEPTPEQIGTYQLRLIAGDGSTSTTQTVTLDVVADPIRMTRISGVIQNTDAAALEGVVVQLGRFQTLTDADGAFTLTIPSFIAPTEAFDIPVPADDPQFDPFGDGMQTIGLFRAGFDPATGTDTENPRQHPNLITSFLDASVVYGSDAARATALRTLDGTGRLKTSDGGVVGALLPRNDLATFPDGMLENENNGQHDPADLFAAGDVRANDNVQLLALHTLMVREHNRRADELAAADPTMTGDELYEAARRWVGALLQQITYNEFLPVLLGEGAIPQYAGYDPSVDPRISGVFSGAAFRI
;
A
#
# COMPACT_ATOMS: atom_id res chain seq x y z
N MET A 1 33.39 5.00 63.14
CA MET A 1 33.07 4.34 61.86
C MET A 1 34.11 4.77 60.83
N SER A 2 34.98 3.88 60.37
CA SER A 2 35.85 4.14 59.21
C SER A 2 35.30 3.35 58.03
N ILE A 3 34.98 4.03 56.93
CA ILE A 3 34.64 3.38 55.66
C ILE A 3 35.90 3.37 54.80
N GLU A 4 36.82 2.48 55.12
CA GLU A 4 37.95 2.19 54.24
C GLU A 4 37.50 1.14 53.22
N SER A 5 37.60 1.53 51.94
CA SER A 5 37.29 0.77 50.72
C SER A 5 36.60 -0.58 50.93
N LEU A 6 35.30 -0.59 50.74
CA LEU A 6 34.48 -1.79 50.71
C LEU A 6 34.76 -2.51 49.39
N VAL A 7 35.64 -3.51 49.43
CA VAL A 7 35.94 -4.41 48.30
C VAL A 7 34.96 -5.56 48.37
N ALA A 8 33.95 -5.56 47.50
CA ALA A 8 32.99 -6.64 47.40
C ALA A 8 33.54 -7.84 46.60
N SER A 9 34.43 -7.57 45.67
CA SER A 9 35.17 -8.53 44.83
C SER A 9 36.45 -7.82 44.35
N PRO A 10 37.56 -8.51 44.00
CA PRO A 10 38.74 -7.88 43.41
C PRO A 10 38.43 -6.97 42.20
N ASP A 11 37.30 -7.21 41.53
CA ASP A 11 36.88 -6.52 40.32
C ASP A 11 35.81 -5.43 40.54
N LEU A 12 35.22 -5.32 41.74
CA LEU A 12 34.15 -4.35 42.04
C LEU A 12 34.42 -3.61 43.36
N VAL A 13 34.57 -2.30 43.27
CA VAL A 13 34.91 -1.44 44.42
C VAL A 13 33.81 -0.43 44.66
N ILE A 14 33.38 -0.32 45.92
CA ILE A 14 32.51 0.78 46.36
C ILE A 14 33.41 1.95 46.75
N GLU A 15 33.25 3.06 46.03
CA GLU A 15 33.86 4.34 46.40
C GLU A 15 32.85 5.15 47.21
N THR A 16 33.31 5.71 48.32
CA THR A 16 32.48 6.53 49.22
C THR A 16 32.91 7.99 49.15
N HIS A 17 31.92 8.86 49.08
CA HIS A 17 32.10 10.30 48.97
C HIS A 17 31.23 11.02 50.00
N ASN A 18 31.65 12.24 50.36
CA ASN A 18 30.85 13.17 51.17
C ASN A 18 30.30 12.57 52.48
N ALA A 19 31.05 11.66 53.10
CA ALA A 19 30.69 11.03 54.36
C ALA A 19 30.55 12.06 55.49
N ARG A 20 29.42 12.00 56.21
CA ARG A 20 29.11 12.86 57.36
C ARG A 20 28.51 12.02 58.49
N LEU A 21 28.91 12.33 59.72
CA LEU A 21 28.33 11.79 60.95
C LEU A 21 27.77 12.95 61.76
N ASP A 22 26.47 12.95 62.04
CA ASP A 22 25.89 13.81 63.04
C ASP A 22 26.05 13.16 64.42
N SER A 23 27.01 13.64 65.19
CA SER A 23 27.30 13.15 66.54
C SER A 23 26.16 13.36 67.55
N ALA A 24 25.21 14.26 67.28
CA ALA A 24 24.10 14.55 68.18
C ALA A 24 22.92 13.57 68.00
N THR A 25 22.72 13.08 66.77
CA THR A 25 21.61 12.19 66.41
C THR A 25 22.06 10.76 66.15
N GLY A 26 23.35 10.51 65.91
CA GLY A 26 23.87 9.20 65.50
C GLY A 26 23.69 8.91 64.01
N ARG A 27 23.14 9.84 63.23
CA ARG A 27 22.88 9.66 61.79
C ARG A 27 24.17 9.77 60.98
N TYR A 28 24.40 8.78 60.13
CA TYR A 28 25.52 8.74 59.20
C TYR A 28 25.01 8.78 57.75
N THR A 29 25.58 9.66 56.93
CA THR A 29 25.23 9.79 55.51
C THR A 29 26.47 9.75 54.64
N ALA A 30 26.43 9.02 53.54
CA ALA A 30 27.49 9.01 52.53
C ALA A 30 26.92 8.82 51.13
N GLU A 31 27.66 9.24 50.11
CA GLU A 31 27.34 8.95 48.71
C GLU A 31 28.19 7.76 48.26
N LEU A 32 27.53 6.69 47.83
CA LEU A 32 28.17 5.48 47.31
C LEU A 32 28.16 5.51 45.79
N ARG A 33 29.26 5.09 45.15
CA ARG A 33 29.25 4.72 43.74
C ARG A 33 29.99 3.41 43.54
N LEU A 34 29.54 2.63 42.57
CA LEU A 34 30.18 1.40 42.17
C LEU A 34 31.20 1.68 41.07
N LYS A 35 32.43 1.19 41.24
CA LYS A 35 33.48 1.20 40.22
C LYS A 35 33.80 -0.21 39.78
N ASN A 36 33.71 -0.44 38.48
CA ASN A 36 34.05 -1.73 37.88
C ASN A 36 35.52 -1.73 37.43
N LEU A 37 36.33 -2.61 38.00
CA LEU A 37 37.73 -2.82 37.64
C LEU A 37 37.93 -4.10 36.80
N GLY A 38 36.90 -4.94 36.66
CA GLY A 38 36.93 -6.18 35.90
C GLY A 38 36.13 -6.12 34.58
N LYS A 39 35.51 -7.24 34.22
CA LYS A 39 34.66 -7.36 33.01
C LYS A 39 33.36 -6.59 33.17
N ALA A 40 32.74 -6.21 32.05
CA ALA A 40 31.43 -5.55 32.05
C ALA A 40 30.39 -6.38 32.81
N VAL A 41 29.58 -5.70 33.62
CA VAL A 41 28.48 -6.29 34.40
C VAL A 41 27.16 -5.65 33.98
N GLY A 42 26.06 -6.38 34.13
CA GLY A 42 24.72 -5.87 33.88
C GLY A 42 24.34 -4.78 34.89
N ARG A 43 23.22 -4.12 34.62
CA ARG A 43 22.76 -3.00 35.46
C ARG A 43 22.08 -3.44 36.76
N MET A 44 21.68 -4.71 36.90
CA MET A 44 21.05 -5.16 38.13
C MET A 44 22.12 -5.28 39.21
N ALA A 45 22.19 -4.29 40.10
CA ALA A 45 23.23 -4.20 41.11
C ALA A 45 22.63 -3.82 42.46
N ALA A 46 23.11 -4.43 43.53
CA ALA A 46 22.73 -4.10 44.90
C ALA A 46 23.95 -4.10 45.81
N VAL A 47 23.93 -3.22 46.81
CA VAL A 47 24.91 -3.20 47.90
C VAL A 47 24.21 -3.70 49.16
N VAL A 48 24.55 -4.91 49.59
CA VAL A 48 24.03 -5.54 50.81
C VAL A 48 24.94 -5.18 51.98
N LEU A 49 24.38 -4.68 53.08
CA LEU A 49 25.13 -4.37 54.30
C LEU A 49 25.06 -5.55 55.26
N ARG A 50 26.18 -6.23 55.46
CA ARG A 50 26.29 -7.42 56.31
C ARG A 50 26.64 -7.04 57.74
N ASP A 51 26.16 -7.85 58.68
CA ASP A 51 26.56 -7.81 60.09
C ASP A 51 26.36 -6.44 60.77
N LEU A 52 25.27 -5.74 60.44
CA LEU A 52 24.94 -4.48 61.13
C LEU A 52 24.68 -4.74 62.63
N PRO A 53 25.31 -3.97 63.54
CA PRO A 53 25.09 -4.14 64.97
C PRO A 53 23.65 -3.88 65.41
N ALA A 54 23.26 -4.45 66.54
CA ALA A 54 21.92 -4.26 67.10
C ALA A 54 21.65 -2.78 67.39
N GLY A 55 20.61 -2.22 66.76
CA GLY A 55 20.26 -0.80 66.88
C GLY A 55 20.81 0.10 65.77
N VAL A 56 21.67 -0.42 64.89
CA VAL A 56 22.06 0.27 63.65
C VAL A 56 21.14 -0.14 62.52
N THR A 57 20.56 0.83 61.81
CA THR A 57 19.61 0.54 60.72
C THR A 57 19.95 1.30 59.45
N LEU A 58 19.71 0.66 58.29
CA LEU A 58 19.75 1.31 56.99
C LEU A 58 18.41 2.00 56.74
N VAL A 59 18.40 3.33 56.85
CA VAL A 59 17.19 4.16 56.79
C VAL A 59 16.57 4.12 55.40
N ASN A 60 17.39 4.13 54.35
CA ASN A 60 16.94 4.16 52.97
C ASN A 60 17.08 2.80 52.26
N ALA A 61 16.90 1.71 53.00
CA ALA A 61 16.98 0.35 52.46
C ALA A 61 15.98 0.16 51.31
N SER A 62 16.44 -0.42 50.21
CA SER A 62 15.58 -0.84 49.10
C SER A 62 14.86 -2.16 49.36
N GLY A 63 15.33 -2.92 50.36
CA GLY A 63 14.76 -4.18 50.80
C GLY A 63 15.69 -4.90 51.77
N VAL A 64 15.34 -6.14 52.11
CA VAL A 64 16.20 -7.08 52.84
C VAL A 64 16.42 -8.32 51.99
N ASP A 65 17.58 -8.93 52.11
CA ASP A 65 17.87 -10.20 51.44
C ASP A 65 17.26 -11.39 52.20
N THR A 66 17.51 -12.62 51.74
CA THR A 66 16.96 -13.84 52.35
C THR A 66 17.47 -14.11 53.77
N ASN A 67 18.57 -13.49 54.18
CA ASN A 67 19.15 -13.61 55.51
C ASN A 67 18.69 -12.47 56.44
N GLY A 68 17.93 -11.50 55.93
CA GLY A 68 17.46 -10.33 56.66
C GLY A 68 18.41 -9.14 56.62
N ASP A 69 19.49 -9.21 55.83
CA ASP A 69 20.45 -8.11 55.69
C ASP A 69 19.89 -7.03 54.75
N PRO A 70 19.92 -5.74 55.13
CA PRO A 70 19.34 -4.68 54.32
C PRO A 70 20.27 -4.31 53.16
N TYR A 71 19.68 -3.97 52.01
CA TYR A 71 20.44 -3.60 50.81
C TYR A 71 19.96 -2.30 50.15
N LEU A 72 20.87 -1.65 49.42
CA LEU A 72 20.57 -0.54 48.51
C LEU A 72 20.56 -1.04 47.07
N ASN A 73 19.50 -0.71 46.32
CA ASN A 73 19.41 -0.98 44.89
C ASN A 73 20.16 0.10 44.10
N LEU A 74 21.14 -0.31 43.30
CA LEU A 74 21.96 0.56 42.46
C LEU A 74 21.53 0.50 40.98
N SER A 75 20.47 -0.25 40.62
CA SER A 75 20.08 -0.45 39.22
C SER A 75 19.76 0.82 38.46
N THR A 76 19.14 1.81 39.11
CA THR A 76 18.84 3.10 38.48
C THR A 76 20.07 4.00 38.36
N ALA A 77 21.15 3.70 39.08
CA ALA A 77 22.41 4.44 39.02
C ALA A 77 23.36 3.92 37.93
N ILE A 78 23.04 2.78 37.32
CA ILE A 78 23.74 2.21 36.17
C ILE A 78 22.86 2.45 34.93
N ARG A 79 23.46 2.95 33.85
CA ARG A 79 22.72 3.21 32.59
C ARG A 79 22.33 1.90 31.91
N SER A 80 21.38 1.97 30.99
CA SER A 80 21.05 0.83 30.12
C SER A 80 22.27 0.34 29.36
N GLY A 81 22.39 -0.98 29.24
CA GLY A 81 23.59 -1.64 28.71
C GLY A 81 24.66 -1.98 29.75
N GLY A 82 24.42 -1.67 31.04
CA GLY A 82 25.25 -2.09 32.17
C GLY A 82 26.43 -1.17 32.52
N LEU A 83 27.35 -1.69 33.34
CA LEU A 83 28.54 -0.99 33.82
C LEU A 83 29.80 -1.62 33.22
N GLY A 84 30.37 -0.94 32.22
CA GLY A 84 31.59 -1.39 31.52
C GLY A 84 32.86 -1.40 32.38
N ALA A 85 33.93 -2.00 31.84
CA ALA A 85 35.24 -2.03 32.51
C ALA A 85 35.80 -0.62 32.74
N ASN A 86 36.34 -0.36 33.93
CA ASN A 86 36.81 0.95 34.43
C ASN A 86 35.74 2.05 34.52
N ALA A 87 34.45 1.71 34.32
CA ALA A 87 33.36 2.67 34.45
C ALA A 87 32.91 2.82 35.92
N VAL A 88 32.22 3.92 36.19
CA VAL A 88 31.61 4.21 37.50
C VAL A 88 30.11 4.44 37.35
N SER A 89 29.33 3.99 38.33
CA SER A 89 27.90 4.30 38.42
C SER A 89 27.67 5.76 38.82
N GLN A 90 26.43 6.21 38.69
CA GLN A 90 25.97 7.40 39.41
C GLN A 90 26.03 7.16 40.93
N MET A 91 26.05 8.25 41.69
CA MET A 91 26.08 8.21 43.15
C MET A 91 24.69 7.88 43.70
N VAL A 92 24.64 7.03 44.72
CA VAL A 92 23.44 6.66 45.48
C VAL A 92 23.68 7.01 46.93
N LEU A 93 22.71 7.66 47.57
CA LEU A 93 22.79 8.03 48.97
C LEU A 93 22.74 6.76 49.85
N LEU A 94 23.57 6.73 50.89
CA LEU A 94 23.53 5.78 52.00
C LEU A 94 23.18 6.56 53.27
N GLU A 95 22.16 6.12 54.00
CA GLU A 95 21.77 6.70 55.27
C GLU A 95 21.66 5.62 56.35
N LEU A 96 22.53 5.69 57.36
CA LEU A 96 22.50 4.81 58.52
C LEU A 96 22.07 5.59 59.76
N ASP A 97 21.24 4.98 60.59
CA ASP A 97 20.94 5.46 61.93
C ASP A 97 21.73 4.63 62.95
N ASN A 98 22.54 5.27 63.79
CA ASN A 98 23.36 4.65 64.85
C ASN A 98 23.20 5.42 66.16
N PRO A 99 22.01 5.34 66.81
CA PRO A 99 21.66 6.17 67.96
C PRO A 99 22.51 5.90 69.20
N ASN A 100 23.11 4.71 69.31
CA ASN A 100 23.95 4.31 70.43
C ASN A 100 25.45 4.65 70.23
N ALA A 101 25.79 5.31 69.10
CA ALA A 101 27.16 5.65 68.73
C ALA A 101 28.12 4.45 68.73
N GLU A 102 27.64 3.26 68.36
CA GLU A 102 28.45 2.04 68.35
C GLU A 102 29.58 2.15 67.33
N GLN A 103 30.77 1.68 67.71
CA GLN A 103 31.90 1.58 66.81
C GLN A 103 31.94 0.20 66.17
N PHE A 104 31.72 0.16 64.86
CA PHE A 104 31.81 -1.06 64.07
C PHE A 104 32.46 -0.79 62.71
N ARG A 105 32.83 -1.87 62.03
CA ARG A 105 33.28 -1.85 60.64
C ARG A 105 32.09 -2.19 59.76
N LEU A 106 31.78 -1.31 58.80
CA LEU A 106 30.75 -1.59 57.81
C LEU A 106 31.29 -2.69 56.87
N VAL A 107 30.55 -3.79 56.75
CA VAL A 107 30.81 -4.84 55.78
C VAL A 107 29.74 -4.75 54.71
N ALA A 108 30.15 -4.59 53.45
CA ALA A 108 29.24 -4.47 52.33
C ALA A 108 29.63 -5.45 51.24
N GLU A 109 28.63 -6.12 50.69
CA GLU A 109 28.75 -7.04 49.58
C GLU A 109 28.00 -6.45 48.38
N VAL A 110 28.64 -6.46 47.21
CA VAL A 110 28.02 -6.02 45.96
C VAL A 110 27.54 -7.27 45.24
N LEU A 111 26.24 -7.30 44.96
CA LEU A 111 25.62 -8.29 44.09
C LEU A 111 25.37 -7.62 42.74
N VAL A 112 25.83 -8.23 41.65
CA VAL A 112 25.55 -7.78 40.28
C VAL A 112 25.00 -8.94 39.45
N SER A 113 24.15 -8.63 38.47
CA SER A 113 23.82 -9.59 37.41
C SER A 113 25.04 -9.87 36.53
N GLY A 114 24.95 -10.93 35.72
CA GLY A 114 25.95 -11.28 34.71
C GLY A 114 26.17 -10.16 33.68
N PRO A 115 27.03 -10.38 32.66
CA PRO A 115 27.20 -9.40 31.58
C PRO A 115 25.86 -9.13 30.87
N ASN A 116 25.69 -7.90 30.40
CA ASN A 116 24.50 -7.45 29.67
C ASN A 116 24.15 -8.40 28.52
N THR A 117 22.88 -8.79 28.42
CA THR A 117 22.34 -9.66 27.38
C THR A 117 21.59 -8.83 26.35
N ALA A 118 21.77 -9.11 25.06
CA ALA A 118 21.04 -8.41 24.01
C ALA A 118 19.52 -8.67 24.10
N PRO A 119 18.66 -7.73 23.68
CA PRO A 119 17.23 -7.93 23.65
C PRO A 119 16.82 -9.10 22.76
N GLU A 120 15.76 -9.81 23.13
CA GLU A 120 15.15 -10.85 22.30
C GLU A 120 13.97 -10.26 21.51
N PHE A 121 14.03 -10.36 20.18
CA PHE A 121 12.97 -9.90 19.29
C PHE A 121 11.78 -10.87 19.30
N VAL A 122 10.57 -10.32 19.31
CA VAL A 122 9.39 -11.09 18.89
C VAL A 122 9.42 -11.20 17.37
N ALA A 123 9.31 -12.43 16.86
CA ALA A 123 9.44 -12.69 15.42
C ALA A 123 8.37 -11.96 14.60
N VAL A 124 8.81 -11.17 13.63
CA VAL A 124 7.97 -10.62 12.55
C VAL A 124 7.96 -11.57 11.36
N GLU A 125 6.77 -11.96 10.91
CA GLU A 125 6.55 -12.81 9.72
C GLU A 125 6.77 -12.04 8.41
N PRO A 126 6.95 -12.72 7.26
CA PRO A 126 7.01 -12.08 5.95
C PRO A 126 5.81 -11.18 5.67
N LEU A 127 6.06 -10.06 5.00
CA LEU A 127 5.10 -8.99 4.80
C LEU A 127 4.75 -8.83 3.32
N THR A 128 3.51 -8.44 3.04
CA THR A 128 3.06 -8.08 1.69
C THR A 128 2.22 -6.82 1.76
N VAL A 129 2.44 -5.89 0.82
CA VAL A 129 1.72 -4.62 0.73
C VAL A 129 1.59 -4.18 -0.72
N THR A 130 0.52 -3.45 -1.04
CA THR A 130 0.29 -2.86 -2.37
C THR A 130 0.68 -1.38 -2.35
N PRO A 131 1.26 -0.82 -3.43
CA PRO A 131 1.50 0.61 -3.55
C PRO A 131 0.28 1.47 -3.20
N GLY A 132 0.48 2.53 -2.44
CA GLY A 132 -0.58 3.44 -1.96
C GLY A 132 -1.34 2.95 -0.72
N ALA A 133 -1.16 1.70 -0.28
CA ALA A 133 -1.66 1.23 1.00
C ALA A 133 -0.69 1.54 2.15
N THR A 134 -1.22 1.71 3.36
CA THR A 134 -0.42 1.86 4.59
C THR A 134 -0.40 0.54 5.35
N LEU A 135 0.78 -0.08 5.48
CA LEU A 135 0.98 -1.27 6.31
C LEU A 135 1.62 -0.88 7.64
N THR A 136 0.99 -1.26 8.76
CA THR A 136 1.54 -1.03 10.12
C THR A 136 1.97 -2.35 10.73
N VAL A 137 3.25 -2.46 11.07
CA VAL A 137 3.89 -3.64 11.66
C VAL A 137 4.22 -3.33 13.12
N PRO A 138 3.59 -3.99 14.10
CA PRO A 138 3.97 -3.82 15.50
C PRO A 138 5.37 -4.37 15.76
N LEU A 139 6.17 -3.65 16.55
CA LEU A 139 7.52 -4.06 16.95
C LEU A 139 7.55 -4.32 18.45
N SER A 140 8.06 -5.49 18.83
CA SER A 140 8.19 -5.89 20.24
C SER A 140 9.47 -6.67 20.45
N ALA A 141 10.11 -6.43 21.59
CA ALA A 141 11.28 -7.13 22.06
C ALA A 141 11.34 -7.05 23.58
N THR A 142 11.91 -8.07 24.21
CA THR A 142 12.07 -8.16 25.67
C THR A 142 13.54 -8.29 26.03
N ASP A 143 13.92 -7.66 27.13
CA ASP A 143 15.28 -7.68 27.63
C ASP A 143 15.31 -8.30 29.03
N VAL A 144 16.19 -9.29 29.25
CA VAL A 144 16.23 -10.07 30.49
C VAL A 144 16.83 -9.27 31.65
N ASP A 145 17.69 -8.31 31.35
CA ASP A 145 18.27 -7.35 32.30
C ASP A 145 17.29 -6.19 32.59
N GLY A 146 16.13 -6.21 31.92
CA GLY A 146 15.02 -5.28 32.00
C GLY A 146 15.27 -3.96 31.27
N ASP A 147 16.29 -3.91 30.42
CA ASP A 147 16.69 -2.68 29.75
C ASP A 147 15.65 -2.13 28.79
N ARG A 148 15.69 -0.81 28.59
CA ARG A 148 14.78 -0.16 27.66
C ARG A 148 15.25 -0.46 26.25
N VAL A 149 14.41 -1.17 25.50
CA VAL A 149 14.67 -1.50 24.10
C VAL A 149 14.30 -0.33 23.19
N ALA A 150 15.16 -0.06 22.21
CA ALA A 150 14.92 0.85 21.11
C ALA A 150 15.01 0.08 19.78
N PHE A 151 14.09 0.38 18.86
CA PHE A 151 14.09 -0.20 17.53
C PHE A 151 14.78 0.71 16.51
N LEU A 152 15.43 0.11 15.53
CA LEU A 152 16.09 0.75 14.40
C LEU A 152 15.82 -0.08 13.14
N VAL A 153 15.85 0.58 11.98
CA VAL A 153 15.85 -0.08 10.67
C VAL A 153 17.14 0.28 9.95
N ASP A 154 17.79 -0.71 9.35
CA ASP A 154 19.01 -0.46 8.59
C ASP A 154 18.74 0.24 7.26
N THR A 155 19.02 1.54 7.23
CA THR A 155 18.83 2.40 6.05
C THR A 155 19.92 2.26 5.00
N SER A 156 20.90 1.37 5.19
CA SER A 156 21.92 1.08 4.16
C SER A 156 21.44 0.11 3.08
N LEU A 157 20.33 -0.59 3.32
CA LEU A 157 19.66 -1.45 2.35
C LEU A 157 18.63 -0.64 1.55
N PRO A 158 18.30 -1.06 0.31
CA PRO A 158 17.15 -0.51 -0.40
C PRO A 158 15.88 -0.71 0.43
N LEU A 159 15.12 0.36 0.64
CA LEU A 159 13.87 0.35 1.40
C LEU A 159 12.80 1.10 0.61
N PRO A 160 11.52 0.68 0.71
CA PRO A 160 10.42 1.52 0.29
C PRO A 160 10.23 2.68 1.29
N ASN A 161 9.23 3.51 1.06
CA ASN A 161 8.87 4.54 2.02
C ASN A 161 8.45 3.91 3.36
N ILE A 162 9.20 4.19 4.41
CA ILE A 162 8.95 3.70 5.76
C ILE A 162 9.07 4.82 6.79
N THR A 163 8.30 4.71 7.87
CA THR A 163 8.38 5.56 9.05
C THR A 163 8.45 4.69 10.30
N LEU A 164 9.49 4.86 11.11
CA LEU A 164 9.68 4.10 12.35
C LEU A 164 9.14 4.89 13.56
N PHE A 165 8.33 4.22 14.36
CA PHE A 165 7.85 4.68 15.66
C PHE A 165 8.44 3.82 16.79
N PRO A 166 8.34 4.24 18.06
CA PRO A 166 8.89 3.48 19.19
C PRO A 166 8.34 2.05 19.35
N ASP A 167 7.15 1.77 18.84
CA ASP A 167 6.41 0.51 19.01
C ASP A 167 5.96 -0.13 17.69
N ARG A 168 6.24 0.49 16.54
CA ARG A 168 5.75 0.02 15.23
C ARG A 168 6.55 0.60 14.06
N LEU A 169 6.51 -0.11 12.94
CA LEU A 169 6.99 0.34 11.64
C LEU A 169 5.79 0.58 10.72
N VAL A 170 5.74 1.75 10.08
CA VAL A 170 4.72 2.08 9.08
C VAL A 170 5.37 2.09 7.70
N ILE A 171 4.74 1.43 6.73
CA ILE A 171 5.26 1.23 5.36
C ILE A 171 4.22 1.75 4.37
N GLU A 172 4.61 2.68 3.49
CA GLU A 172 3.71 3.39 2.55
C GLU A 172 4.31 3.49 1.15
N PRO A 173 4.45 2.36 0.43
CA PRO A 173 5.21 2.30 -0.80
C PRO A 173 4.52 3.03 -1.95
N THR A 174 5.30 3.62 -2.85
CA THR A 174 4.80 4.21 -4.11
C THR A 174 4.78 3.17 -5.24
N PRO A 175 4.06 3.43 -6.36
CA PRO A 175 4.06 2.51 -7.50
C PRO A 175 5.44 2.21 -8.09
N GLU A 176 6.40 3.14 -7.97
CA GLU A 176 7.79 2.96 -8.41
C GLU A 176 8.59 2.04 -7.48
N GLN A 177 8.04 1.66 -6.33
CA GLN A 177 8.67 0.84 -5.30
C GLN A 177 8.13 -0.60 -5.29
N ILE A 178 7.55 -1.08 -6.40
CA ILE A 178 7.16 -2.49 -6.56
C ILE A 178 8.42 -3.37 -6.60
N GLY A 179 8.42 -4.44 -5.81
CA GLY A 179 9.54 -5.37 -5.71
C GLY A 179 9.65 -6.03 -4.34
N THR A 180 10.66 -6.88 -4.19
CA THR A 180 10.97 -7.59 -2.94
C THR A 180 12.11 -6.89 -2.21
N TYR A 181 11.90 -6.62 -0.91
CA TYR A 181 12.84 -5.94 -0.03
C TYR A 181 13.22 -6.83 1.15
N GLN A 182 14.44 -6.63 1.65
CA GLN A 182 14.96 -7.29 2.85
C GLN A 182 15.06 -6.26 3.98
N LEU A 183 14.05 -6.21 4.84
CA LEU A 183 14.01 -5.29 5.97
C LEU A 183 14.88 -5.84 7.10
N ARG A 184 15.98 -5.16 7.42
CA ARG A 184 16.84 -5.52 8.55
C ARG A 184 16.47 -4.66 9.77
N LEU A 185 15.68 -5.26 10.66
CA LEU A 185 15.19 -4.65 11.91
C LEU A 185 16.17 -4.94 13.05
N ILE A 186 16.43 -3.94 13.88
CA ILE A 186 17.42 -4.01 14.97
C ILE A 186 16.74 -3.57 16.27
N ALA A 187 16.90 -4.35 17.33
CA ALA A 187 16.46 -4.03 18.69
C ALA A 187 17.72 -3.91 19.55
N GLY A 188 17.92 -2.73 20.14
CA GLY A 188 19.09 -2.44 20.96
C GLY A 188 18.72 -1.92 22.34
N ASP A 189 19.55 -2.24 23.32
CA ASP A 189 19.45 -1.77 24.72
C ASP A 189 20.39 -0.57 25.02
N GLY A 190 21.15 -0.12 24.02
CA GLY A 190 22.17 0.93 24.14
C GLY A 190 23.61 0.43 24.27
N SER A 191 23.83 -0.87 24.39
CA SER A 191 25.13 -1.54 24.43
C SER A 191 25.19 -2.72 23.47
N THR A 192 24.21 -3.61 23.56
CA THR A 192 24.06 -4.77 22.67
C THR A 192 22.78 -4.70 21.86
N SER A 193 22.73 -5.45 20.77
CA SER A 193 21.58 -5.45 19.87
C SER A 193 21.38 -6.81 19.21
N THR A 194 20.12 -7.12 18.92
CA THR A 194 19.70 -8.27 18.11
C THR A 194 19.11 -7.77 16.80
N THR A 195 19.30 -8.56 15.74
CA THR A 195 18.85 -8.22 14.39
C THR A 195 17.93 -9.30 13.85
N GLN A 196 16.81 -8.90 13.26
CA GLN A 196 15.92 -9.77 12.49
C GLN A 196 15.83 -9.27 11.05
N THR A 197 15.89 -10.19 10.08
CA THR A 197 15.63 -9.88 8.67
C THR A 197 14.23 -10.36 8.29
N VAL A 198 13.44 -9.48 7.68
CA VAL A 198 12.06 -9.72 7.25
C VAL A 198 11.93 -9.45 5.76
N THR A 199 11.37 -10.39 5.01
CA THR A 199 11.03 -10.19 3.60
C THR A 199 9.77 -9.33 3.50
N LEU A 200 9.82 -8.27 2.69
CA LEU A 200 8.67 -7.45 2.33
C LEU A 200 8.47 -7.52 0.81
N ASP A 201 7.31 -8.01 0.38
CA ASP A 201 6.89 -7.98 -1.02
C ASP A 201 5.94 -6.80 -1.26
N VAL A 202 6.39 -5.82 -2.04
CA VAL A 202 5.54 -4.76 -2.58
C VAL A 202 5.00 -5.24 -3.91
N VAL A 203 3.74 -5.68 -3.91
CA VAL A 203 3.10 -6.30 -5.07
C VAL A 203 2.19 -5.28 -5.75
N ALA A 204 2.29 -5.18 -7.08
CA ALA A 204 1.43 -4.33 -7.88
C ALA A 204 -0.05 -4.61 -7.59
N ASP A 205 -0.89 -3.57 -7.57
CA ASP A 205 -2.34 -3.79 -7.58
C ASP A 205 -2.69 -4.51 -8.91
N PRO A 206 -3.29 -5.71 -8.86
CA PRO A 206 -3.71 -6.39 -10.08
C PRO A 206 -4.79 -5.60 -10.84
N ILE A 207 -5.42 -4.60 -10.23
CA ILE A 207 -6.38 -3.73 -10.88
C ILE A 207 -5.74 -2.38 -11.24
N ARG A 208 -5.57 -2.14 -12.55
CA ARG A 208 -4.95 -0.92 -13.10
C ARG A 208 -5.88 0.30 -13.18
N MET A 209 -7.07 0.22 -12.60
CA MET A 209 -8.03 1.32 -12.61
C MET A 209 -7.76 2.25 -11.42
N THR A 210 -7.99 3.55 -11.57
CA THR A 210 -7.89 4.48 -10.43
C THR A 210 -8.98 4.12 -9.43
N ARG A 211 -8.65 3.97 -8.15
CA ARG A 211 -9.62 3.65 -7.10
C ARG A 211 -9.55 4.68 -5.99
N ILE A 212 -10.71 5.12 -5.54
CA ILE A 212 -10.86 5.86 -4.28
C ILE A 212 -11.56 4.93 -3.32
N SER A 213 -10.90 4.60 -2.22
CA SER A 213 -11.50 3.80 -1.16
C SER A 213 -11.54 4.58 0.15
N GLY A 214 -12.47 4.18 1.02
CA GLY A 214 -12.61 4.78 2.34
C GLY A 214 -13.63 4.03 3.17
N VAL A 215 -13.83 4.49 4.40
CA VAL A 215 -14.86 3.96 5.31
C VAL A 215 -15.73 5.13 5.74
N ILE A 216 -17.05 4.96 5.65
CA ILE A 216 -18.01 5.93 6.18
C ILE A 216 -18.53 5.41 7.53
N GLN A 217 -18.34 6.23 8.55
CA GLN A 217 -18.80 5.98 9.91
C GLN A 217 -19.66 7.14 10.40
N ASN A 218 -20.54 6.86 11.35
CA ASN A 218 -21.24 7.90 12.10
C ASN A 218 -20.33 8.54 13.17
N THR A 219 -20.88 9.47 13.95
CA THR A 219 -20.17 10.17 15.02
C THR A 219 -19.69 9.27 16.16
N ASP A 220 -20.25 8.06 16.27
CA ASP A 220 -19.88 7.06 17.28
C ASP A 220 -18.89 6.02 16.73
N ALA A 221 -18.28 6.30 15.57
CA ALA A 221 -17.38 5.41 14.83
C ALA A 221 -18.04 4.08 14.39
N ALA A 222 -19.37 4.02 14.32
CA ALA A 222 -20.08 2.86 13.76
C ALA A 222 -20.17 2.98 12.24
N ALA A 223 -19.83 1.89 11.55
CA ALA A 223 -19.94 1.76 10.10
C ALA A 223 -21.37 2.01 9.58
N LEU A 224 -21.48 2.63 8.41
CA LEU A 224 -22.76 2.88 7.74
C LEU A 224 -22.83 2.13 6.41
N GLU A 225 -23.76 1.18 6.29
CA GLU A 225 -24.06 0.41 5.08
C GLU A 225 -25.01 1.16 4.13
N GLY A 226 -24.84 0.99 2.82
CA GLY A 226 -25.75 1.51 1.81
C GLY A 226 -25.69 3.02 1.60
N VAL A 227 -24.65 3.69 2.11
CA VAL A 227 -24.42 5.12 1.89
C VAL A 227 -23.92 5.31 0.47
N VAL A 228 -24.57 6.22 -0.28
CA VAL A 228 -24.14 6.60 -1.63
C VAL A 228 -22.86 7.44 -1.52
N VAL A 229 -21.78 6.91 -2.10
CA VAL A 229 -20.51 7.63 -2.25
C VAL A 229 -20.34 8.01 -3.70
N GLN A 230 -20.45 9.31 -3.99
CA GLN A 230 -20.43 9.82 -5.35
C GLN A 230 -19.27 10.80 -5.55
N LEU A 231 -18.51 10.58 -6.63
CA LEU A 231 -17.51 11.52 -7.14
C LEU A 231 -17.77 11.77 -8.63
N GLY A 232 -18.41 12.90 -8.92
CA GLY A 232 -18.88 13.22 -10.27
C GLY A 232 -19.89 12.19 -10.79
N ARG A 233 -19.59 11.51 -11.90
CA ARG A 233 -20.45 10.47 -12.51
C ARG A 233 -20.28 9.07 -11.92
N PHE A 234 -19.23 8.88 -11.10
CA PHE A 234 -18.98 7.60 -10.47
C PHE A 234 -19.66 7.61 -9.12
N GLN A 235 -20.44 6.58 -8.85
CA GLN A 235 -21.00 6.34 -7.53
C GLN A 235 -20.68 4.92 -7.05
N THR A 236 -20.84 4.66 -5.78
CA THR A 236 -20.87 3.31 -5.24
C THR A 236 -21.70 3.35 -3.95
N LEU A 237 -21.99 2.19 -3.39
CA LEU A 237 -22.60 2.09 -2.06
C LEU A 237 -21.53 1.60 -1.09
N THR A 238 -21.66 1.99 0.18
CA THR A 238 -20.85 1.40 1.24
C THR A 238 -21.33 -0.01 1.58
N ASP A 239 -20.38 -0.89 1.87
CA ASP A 239 -20.61 -2.25 2.36
C ASP A 239 -21.05 -2.25 3.83
N ALA A 240 -21.36 -3.44 4.36
CA ALA A 240 -21.83 -3.61 5.75
C ALA A 240 -20.84 -3.11 6.82
N ASP A 241 -19.54 -3.09 6.50
CA ASP A 241 -18.47 -2.54 7.35
C ASP A 241 -18.20 -1.05 7.09
N GLY A 242 -19.04 -0.41 6.27
CA GLY A 242 -18.95 1.00 5.91
C GLY A 242 -17.88 1.30 4.87
N ALA A 243 -17.14 0.28 4.41
CA ALA A 243 -16.12 0.45 3.39
C ALA A 243 -16.76 0.75 2.03
N PHE A 244 -16.08 1.51 1.19
CA PHE A 244 -16.45 1.67 -0.21
C PHE A 244 -15.20 1.64 -1.08
N THR A 245 -15.37 1.20 -2.33
CA THR A 245 -14.38 1.38 -3.39
C THR A 245 -15.06 1.97 -4.61
N LEU A 246 -14.64 3.16 -5.00
CA LEU A 246 -15.06 3.85 -6.19
C LEU A 246 -14.00 3.68 -7.27
N THR A 247 -14.36 3.01 -8.37
CA THR A 247 -13.45 2.83 -9.50
C THR A 247 -13.64 3.93 -10.53
N ILE A 248 -12.58 4.67 -10.80
CA ILE A 248 -12.50 5.75 -11.78
C ILE A 248 -11.70 5.22 -12.99
N PRO A 249 -12.37 4.97 -14.12
CA PRO A 249 -11.68 4.74 -15.38
C PRO A 249 -10.78 5.93 -15.73
N SER A 250 -9.55 5.62 -16.14
CA SER A 250 -8.52 6.53 -16.59
C SER A 250 -8.97 7.43 -17.75
N PHE A 251 -9.95 7.02 -18.55
CA PHE A 251 -10.37 7.75 -19.75
C PHE A 251 -11.36 8.91 -19.52
N ILE A 252 -12.02 9.03 -18.37
CA ILE A 252 -12.98 10.14 -18.13
C ILE A 252 -13.04 10.47 -16.63
N ALA A 253 -12.15 11.35 -16.17
CA ALA A 253 -12.47 12.16 -15.01
C ALA A 253 -13.57 13.15 -15.42
N PRO A 254 -14.75 13.16 -14.76
CA PRO A 254 -15.79 14.15 -15.04
C PRO A 254 -15.23 15.54 -14.80
N THR A 255 -15.30 16.41 -15.81
CA THR A 255 -14.67 17.73 -15.76
C THR A 255 -15.60 18.77 -15.14
N GLU A 256 -16.87 18.76 -15.50
CA GLU A 256 -17.84 19.82 -15.19
C GLU A 256 -19.28 19.29 -15.28
N ALA A 257 -20.10 19.55 -14.25
CA ALA A 257 -21.54 19.25 -14.29
C ALA A 257 -22.24 20.15 -15.32
N PHE A 258 -23.17 19.58 -16.07
CA PHE A 258 -23.94 20.26 -17.10
C PHE A 258 -25.33 19.65 -17.17
N ASP A 259 -26.02 19.66 -16.04
CA ASP A 259 -27.29 18.97 -15.89
C ASP A 259 -28.35 19.49 -16.86
N ILE A 260 -29.18 18.57 -17.34
CA ILE A 260 -30.27 18.87 -18.25
C ILE A 260 -31.50 19.23 -17.40
N PRO A 261 -32.02 20.47 -17.47
CA PRO A 261 -33.24 20.82 -16.76
C PRO A 261 -34.42 20.03 -17.32
N VAL A 262 -35.19 19.41 -16.44
CA VAL A 262 -36.42 18.71 -16.81
C VAL A 262 -37.54 19.74 -16.94
N PRO A 263 -38.31 19.74 -18.05
CA PRO A 263 -39.49 20.60 -18.15
C PRO A 263 -40.49 20.32 -17.03
N ALA A 264 -41.14 21.38 -16.52
CA ALA A 264 -42.23 21.19 -15.56
C ALA A 264 -43.33 20.30 -16.17
N ASP A 265 -43.91 19.46 -15.32
CA ASP A 265 -44.94 18.49 -15.68
C ASP A 265 -44.47 17.40 -16.66
N ASP A 266 -43.15 17.17 -16.79
CA ASP A 266 -42.63 16.04 -17.57
C ASP A 266 -43.18 14.72 -17.00
N PRO A 267 -43.95 13.93 -17.77
CA PRO A 267 -44.68 12.78 -17.21
C PRO A 267 -43.81 11.69 -16.60
N GLN A 268 -42.51 11.64 -16.97
CA GLN A 268 -41.59 10.61 -16.54
C GLN A 268 -40.59 11.13 -15.51
N PHE A 269 -40.06 12.33 -15.72
CA PHE A 269 -38.96 12.89 -14.96
C PHE A 269 -39.38 14.01 -14.00
N ASP A 270 -40.56 14.62 -14.17
CA ASP A 270 -41.19 15.56 -13.22
C ASP A 270 -42.72 15.34 -13.11
N PRO A 271 -43.16 14.16 -12.64
CA PRO A 271 -44.59 13.83 -12.57
C PRO A 271 -45.37 14.67 -11.55
N PHE A 272 -44.67 15.43 -10.69
CA PHE A 272 -45.28 16.31 -9.68
C PHE A 272 -45.35 17.77 -10.13
N GLY A 273 -44.73 18.12 -11.26
CA GLY A 273 -44.83 19.45 -11.87
C GLY A 273 -44.12 20.55 -11.11
N ASP A 274 -43.09 20.22 -10.32
CA ASP A 274 -42.40 21.21 -9.49
C ASP A 274 -41.36 22.03 -10.25
N GLY A 275 -40.95 21.57 -11.45
CA GLY A 275 -39.97 22.22 -12.30
C GLY A 275 -38.56 22.31 -11.70
N MET A 276 -38.28 21.54 -10.64
CA MET A 276 -36.97 21.51 -9.97
C MET A 276 -36.13 20.30 -10.39
N GLN A 277 -36.71 19.37 -11.15
CA GLN A 277 -36.03 18.13 -11.55
C GLN A 277 -34.95 18.38 -12.60
N THR A 278 -33.88 17.61 -12.54
CA THR A 278 -32.75 17.66 -13.48
C THR A 278 -32.28 16.25 -13.81
N ILE A 279 -31.91 16.02 -15.07
CA ILE A 279 -31.18 14.81 -15.48
C ILE A 279 -29.70 15.11 -15.37
N GLY A 280 -29.01 14.37 -14.49
CA GLY A 280 -27.57 14.53 -14.29
C GLY A 280 -26.79 14.30 -15.58
N LEU A 281 -25.94 15.26 -15.94
CA LEU A 281 -25.07 15.16 -17.12
C LEU A 281 -23.72 15.80 -16.81
N PHE A 282 -22.65 15.18 -17.30
CA PHE A 282 -21.31 15.73 -17.21
C PHE A 282 -20.80 16.06 -18.61
N ARG A 283 -20.04 17.15 -18.73
CA ARG A 283 -19.37 17.47 -19.99
C ARG A 283 -18.32 16.41 -20.31
N ALA A 284 -18.20 16.10 -21.59
CA ALA A 284 -17.14 15.23 -22.08
C ALA A 284 -15.75 15.78 -21.69
N GLY A 285 -14.79 14.86 -21.48
CA GLY A 285 -13.39 15.22 -21.31
C GLY A 285 -12.88 16.07 -22.48
N PHE A 286 -11.92 16.95 -22.21
CA PHE A 286 -11.34 17.86 -23.19
C PHE A 286 -9.83 17.88 -23.07
N ASP A 287 -9.15 18.34 -24.13
CA ASP A 287 -7.69 18.50 -24.12
C ASP A 287 -7.32 19.64 -23.15
N PRO A 288 -6.57 19.36 -22.06
CA PRO A 288 -6.18 20.37 -21.06
C PRO A 288 -5.37 21.54 -21.62
N ALA A 289 -4.76 21.40 -22.80
CA ALA A 289 -4.05 22.49 -23.50
C ALA A 289 -4.98 23.44 -24.27
N THR A 290 -6.28 23.16 -24.30
CA THR A 290 -7.30 23.93 -25.04
C THR A 290 -8.36 24.54 -24.12
N GLY A 291 -9.19 25.43 -24.66
CA GLY A 291 -10.25 26.09 -23.89
C GLY A 291 -9.72 27.20 -22.98
N THR A 292 -8.63 27.85 -23.38
CA THR A 292 -8.00 28.96 -22.65
C THR A 292 -8.64 30.31 -22.97
N ASP A 293 -9.10 30.50 -24.22
CA ASP A 293 -9.66 31.75 -24.74
C ASP A 293 -10.42 31.52 -26.07
N THR A 294 -10.87 32.59 -26.73
CA THR A 294 -11.66 32.52 -27.97
C THR A 294 -10.85 32.09 -29.20
N GLU A 295 -9.54 32.31 -29.20
CA GLU A 295 -8.63 31.89 -30.28
C GLU A 295 -8.18 30.44 -30.11
N ASN A 296 -8.23 29.91 -28.89
CA ASN A 296 -7.97 28.51 -28.55
C ASN A 296 -9.17 27.86 -27.82
N PRO A 297 -10.31 27.66 -28.53
CA PRO A 297 -11.51 27.10 -27.93
C PRO A 297 -11.30 25.64 -27.48
N ARG A 298 -12.13 25.19 -26.53
CA ARG A 298 -12.07 23.84 -25.95
C ARG A 298 -12.24 22.78 -27.06
N GLN A 299 -11.29 21.84 -27.13
CA GLN A 299 -11.31 20.71 -28.06
C GLN A 299 -11.52 19.40 -27.29
N HIS A 300 -12.30 18.49 -27.88
CA HIS A 300 -12.58 17.17 -27.31
C HIS A 300 -11.75 16.12 -28.06
N PRO A 301 -10.93 15.32 -27.35
CA PRO A 301 -10.08 14.32 -27.99
C PRO A 301 -10.91 13.15 -28.54
N ASN A 302 -10.45 12.59 -29.66
CA ASN A 302 -10.90 11.27 -30.09
C ASN A 302 -10.09 10.21 -29.33
N LEU A 303 -10.75 9.38 -28.54
CA LEU A 303 -10.11 8.36 -27.69
C LEU A 303 -9.85 7.04 -28.42
N ILE A 304 -10.32 6.92 -29.67
CA ILE A 304 -10.07 5.76 -30.54
C ILE A 304 -9.44 6.21 -31.85
N THR A 305 -8.98 5.25 -32.66
CA THR A 305 -8.45 5.54 -34.00
C THR A 305 -9.54 6.17 -34.88
N SER A 306 -9.17 7.15 -35.72
CA SER A 306 -10.12 7.76 -36.67
C SER A 306 -10.37 6.88 -37.90
N PHE A 307 -9.49 5.93 -38.16
CA PHE A 307 -9.59 5.03 -39.30
C PHE A 307 -10.62 3.93 -39.03
N LEU A 308 -11.26 3.45 -40.09
CA LEU A 308 -12.07 2.23 -40.02
C LEU A 308 -11.13 1.01 -40.10
N ASP A 309 -10.44 0.70 -39.01
CA ASP A 309 -9.31 -0.24 -38.95
C ASP A 309 -9.55 -1.43 -38.01
N ALA A 310 -10.82 -1.65 -37.63
CA ALA A 310 -11.24 -2.64 -36.64
C ALA A 310 -10.66 -2.42 -35.23
N SER A 311 -10.28 -1.20 -34.85
CA SER A 311 -9.90 -0.87 -33.46
C SER A 311 -10.94 -1.25 -32.41
N VAL A 312 -12.23 -1.34 -32.78
CA VAL A 312 -13.29 -1.86 -31.90
C VAL A 312 -13.12 -3.35 -31.54
N VAL A 313 -12.36 -4.10 -32.34
CA VAL A 313 -12.01 -5.51 -32.09
C VAL A 313 -10.64 -5.60 -31.41
N TYR A 314 -9.67 -4.82 -31.89
CA TYR A 314 -8.25 -4.97 -31.52
C TYR A 314 -7.75 -3.97 -30.48
N GLY A 315 -8.52 -2.97 -30.09
CA GLY A 315 -8.06 -1.86 -29.25
C GLY A 315 -7.48 -0.70 -30.06
N SER A 316 -7.45 0.47 -29.44
CA SER A 316 -6.85 1.69 -30.00
C SER A 316 -5.45 1.99 -29.44
N ASP A 317 -4.94 1.12 -28.56
CA ASP A 317 -3.62 1.21 -27.97
C ASP A 317 -2.93 -0.17 -27.97
N ALA A 318 -1.60 -0.17 -27.95
CA ALA A 318 -0.79 -1.39 -28.07
C ALA A 318 -0.94 -2.33 -26.86
N ALA A 319 -1.23 -1.79 -25.66
CA ALA A 319 -1.35 -2.59 -24.45
C ALA A 319 -2.63 -3.43 -24.49
N ARG A 320 -3.77 -2.81 -24.80
CA ARG A 320 -5.04 -3.50 -24.99
C ARG A 320 -4.98 -4.48 -26.16
N ALA A 321 -4.39 -4.09 -27.28
CA ALA A 321 -4.20 -4.96 -28.43
C ALA A 321 -3.39 -6.21 -28.10
N THR A 322 -2.31 -6.06 -27.33
CA THR A 322 -1.49 -7.19 -26.88
C THR A 322 -2.23 -8.07 -25.88
N ALA A 323 -2.91 -7.46 -24.90
CA ALA A 323 -3.60 -8.19 -23.84
C ALA A 323 -4.73 -9.09 -24.37
N LEU A 324 -5.40 -8.69 -25.45
CA LEU A 324 -6.48 -9.45 -26.08
C LEU A 324 -6.01 -10.68 -26.88
N ARG A 325 -4.70 -10.82 -27.14
CA ARG A 325 -4.12 -11.93 -27.92
C ARG A 325 -3.82 -13.13 -27.01
N THR A 326 -3.91 -14.35 -27.56
CA THR A 326 -3.54 -15.58 -26.83
C THR A 326 -2.02 -15.68 -26.61
N LEU A 327 -1.22 -15.14 -27.53
CA LEU A 327 0.25 -15.17 -27.51
C LEU A 327 0.86 -16.59 -27.39
N ASP A 328 0.13 -17.59 -27.88
CA ASP A 328 0.49 -19.01 -27.86
C ASP A 328 1.01 -19.51 -29.22
N GLY A 329 1.31 -18.59 -30.14
CA GLY A 329 1.75 -18.89 -31.50
C GLY A 329 0.62 -19.15 -32.51
N THR A 330 -0.64 -19.22 -32.08
CA THR A 330 -1.79 -19.45 -32.99
C THR A 330 -2.23 -18.19 -33.74
N GLY A 331 -1.79 -17.01 -33.29
CA GLY A 331 -2.24 -15.72 -33.81
C GLY A 331 -3.68 -15.35 -33.45
N ARG A 332 -4.31 -16.09 -32.53
CA ARG A 332 -5.71 -15.90 -32.12
C ARG A 332 -5.89 -14.80 -31.08
N LEU A 333 -7.12 -14.33 -30.97
CA LEU A 333 -7.63 -13.56 -29.83
C LEU A 333 -8.18 -14.50 -28.74
N LYS A 334 -8.02 -14.08 -27.48
CA LYS A 334 -8.60 -14.76 -26.32
C LYS A 334 -10.12 -14.83 -26.44
N THR A 335 -10.71 -15.87 -25.86
CA THR A 335 -12.16 -16.10 -25.77
C THR A 335 -12.48 -16.86 -24.48
N SER A 336 -13.73 -16.82 -24.00
CA SER A 336 -14.12 -17.44 -22.71
C SER A 336 -13.81 -18.94 -22.60
N ASP A 337 -13.86 -19.65 -23.73
CA ASP A 337 -13.80 -21.12 -23.77
C ASP A 337 -12.55 -21.64 -24.51
N GLY A 338 -11.46 -20.85 -24.55
CA GLY A 338 -10.20 -21.27 -25.20
C GLY A 338 -10.32 -21.47 -26.71
N GLY A 339 -11.32 -20.83 -27.35
CA GLY A 339 -11.48 -20.81 -28.80
C GLY A 339 -12.24 -22.00 -29.39
N VAL A 340 -13.12 -22.64 -28.63
CA VAL A 340 -14.06 -23.66 -29.14
C VAL A 340 -15.20 -22.99 -29.93
N VAL A 341 -15.85 -23.72 -30.84
CA VAL A 341 -17.07 -23.26 -31.53
C VAL A 341 -18.13 -22.83 -30.50
N GLY A 342 -18.61 -21.60 -30.60
CA GLY A 342 -19.54 -21.02 -29.63
C GLY A 342 -18.88 -20.17 -28.54
N ALA A 343 -17.55 -20.04 -28.54
CA ALA A 343 -16.85 -19.22 -27.55
C ALA A 343 -17.31 -17.76 -27.58
N LEU A 344 -17.51 -17.19 -26.40
CA LEU A 344 -17.83 -15.77 -26.23
C LEU A 344 -16.54 -14.95 -26.19
N LEU A 345 -16.66 -13.64 -26.09
CA LEU A 345 -15.54 -12.78 -25.74
C LEU A 345 -14.85 -13.25 -24.44
N PRO A 346 -13.57 -12.92 -24.23
CA PRO A 346 -12.89 -13.25 -22.99
C PRO A 346 -13.58 -12.58 -21.79
N ARG A 347 -13.70 -13.29 -20.66
CA ARG A 347 -14.11 -12.67 -19.40
C ARG A 347 -13.00 -11.73 -18.93
N ASN A 348 -13.38 -10.60 -18.34
CA ASN A 348 -12.44 -9.61 -17.86
C ASN A 348 -11.95 -9.93 -16.44
N ASP A 349 -11.48 -11.15 -16.23
CA ASP A 349 -11.03 -11.68 -14.95
C ASP A 349 -9.50 -11.91 -14.91
N LEU A 350 -8.96 -12.14 -13.72
CA LEU A 350 -7.52 -12.39 -13.55
C LEU A 350 -7.07 -13.77 -14.10
N ALA A 351 -8.01 -14.69 -14.32
CA ALA A 351 -7.69 -15.96 -14.96
C ALA A 351 -7.36 -15.75 -16.46
N THR A 352 -8.06 -14.82 -17.11
CA THR A 352 -7.89 -14.48 -18.52
C THR A 352 -6.85 -13.37 -18.73
N PHE A 353 -6.73 -12.45 -17.78
CA PHE A 353 -5.83 -11.30 -17.80
C PHE A 353 -5.00 -11.24 -16.50
N PRO A 354 -3.94 -12.06 -16.37
CA PRO A 354 -3.14 -12.15 -15.14
C PRO A 354 -2.37 -10.87 -14.82
N ASP A 355 -2.02 -10.07 -15.83
CA ASP A 355 -1.32 -8.78 -15.68
C ASP A 355 -2.26 -7.62 -15.29
N GLY A 356 -3.53 -7.94 -15.10
CA GLY A 356 -4.59 -7.05 -14.66
C GLY A 356 -5.75 -6.95 -15.63
N MET A 357 -6.94 -6.75 -15.08
CA MET A 357 -8.19 -6.61 -15.84
C MET A 357 -8.12 -5.41 -16.78
N LEU A 358 -8.76 -5.52 -17.93
CA LEU A 358 -8.88 -4.45 -18.90
C LEU A 358 -9.96 -3.45 -18.48
N GLU A 359 -9.72 -2.20 -18.81
CA GLU A 359 -10.64 -1.12 -18.51
C GLU A 359 -11.89 -1.23 -19.40
N ASN A 360 -13.08 -1.13 -18.80
CA ASN A 360 -14.36 -1.15 -19.51
C ASN A 360 -15.25 -0.03 -18.99
N GLU A 361 -16.08 0.54 -19.87
CA GLU A 361 -17.17 1.38 -19.41
C GLU A 361 -18.21 0.49 -18.70
N ASN A 362 -18.59 0.88 -17.49
CA ASN A 362 -19.38 0.07 -16.59
C ASN A 362 -20.39 0.95 -15.85
N ASN A 363 -21.27 1.60 -16.61
CA ASN A 363 -22.28 2.50 -16.07
C ASN A 363 -23.29 1.76 -15.15
N GLY A 364 -23.45 0.45 -15.34
CA GLY A 364 -24.25 -0.42 -14.47
C GLY A 364 -23.55 -0.86 -13.18
N GLN A 365 -22.27 -0.51 -12.99
CA GLN A 365 -21.49 -0.76 -11.78
C GLN A 365 -21.41 -2.24 -11.38
N HIS A 366 -21.39 -3.12 -12.39
CA HIS A 366 -21.17 -4.54 -12.18
C HIS A 366 -19.75 -4.82 -11.68
N ASP A 367 -19.48 -6.00 -11.13
CA ASP A 367 -18.10 -6.42 -10.94
C ASP A 367 -17.38 -6.40 -12.30
N PRO A 368 -16.23 -5.71 -12.44
CA PRO A 368 -15.45 -5.74 -13.69
C PRO A 368 -15.17 -7.16 -14.20
N ALA A 369 -15.05 -8.15 -13.31
CA ALA A 369 -14.82 -9.56 -13.66
C ALA A 369 -16.05 -10.24 -14.32
N ASP A 370 -17.25 -9.70 -14.14
CA ASP A 370 -18.47 -10.18 -14.78
C ASP A 370 -18.63 -9.67 -16.22
N LEU A 371 -17.84 -8.68 -16.63
CA LEU A 371 -17.88 -8.10 -17.96
C LEU A 371 -17.02 -8.88 -18.95
N PHE A 372 -17.36 -8.79 -20.24
CA PHE A 372 -16.49 -9.25 -21.31
C PHE A 372 -15.46 -8.19 -21.68
N ALA A 373 -14.29 -8.62 -22.14
CA ALA A 373 -13.27 -7.74 -22.69
C ALA A 373 -13.26 -7.76 -24.23
N ALA A 374 -13.13 -6.58 -24.84
CA ALA A 374 -13.04 -6.38 -26.28
C ALA A 374 -12.10 -5.21 -26.61
N GLY A 375 -11.88 -4.93 -27.89
CA GLY A 375 -11.09 -3.78 -28.34
C GLY A 375 -11.64 -2.43 -27.89
N ASP A 376 -12.96 -2.22 -27.99
CA ASP A 376 -13.61 -1.03 -27.42
C ASP A 376 -14.07 -1.25 -25.97
N VAL A 377 -13.95 -0.22 -25.14
CA VAL A 377 -14.31 -0.26 -23.71
C VAL A 377 -15.83 -0.38 -23.49
N ARG A 378 -16.65 -0.08 -24.50
CA ARG A 378 -18.12 -0.04 -24.43
C ARG A 378 -18.80 -1.30 -24.94
N ALA A 379 -18.06 -2.36 -25.21
CA ALA A 379 -18.62 -3.58 -25.81
C ALA A 379 -19.78 -4.19 -25.00
N ASN A 380 -19.87 -3.91 -23.70
CA ASN A 380 -20.90 -4.43 -22.79
C ASN A 380 -22.13 -3.51 -22.64
N ASP A 381 -22.24 -2.43 -23.41
CA ASP A 381 -23.34 -1.45 -23.28
C ASP A 381 -24.72 -2.06 -23.53
N ASN A 382 -24.84 -2.92 -24.53
CA ASN A 382 -26.04 -3.71 -24.79
C ASN A 382 -25.72 -5.05 -25.46
N VAL A 383 -26.65 -6.00 -25.37
CA VAL A 383 -26.45 -7.37 -25.83
C VAL A 383 -26.26 -7.49 -27.35
N GLN A 384 -26.86 -6.59 -28.14
CA GLN A 384 -26.72 -6.60 -29.60
C GLN A 384 -25.32 -6.16 -30.02
N LEU A 385 -24.80 -5.09 -29.40
CA LEU A 385 -23.43 -4.63 -29.62
C LEU A 385 -22.42 -5.72 -29.21
N LEU A 386 -22.62 -6.33 -28.04
CA LEU A 386 -21.78 -7.41 -27.55
C LEU A 386 -21.73 -8.61 -28.52
N ALA A 387 -22.87 -8.94 -29.13
CA ALA A 387 -22.95 -9.99 -30.15
C ALA A 387 -22.13 -9.65 -31.40
N LEU A 388 -22.13 -8.38 -31.85
CA LEU A 388 -21.31 -7.93 -32.97
C LEU A 388 -19.81 -8.03 -32.67
N HIS A 389 -19.37 -7.59 -31.49
CA HIS A 389 -17.98 -7.79 -31.05
C HIS A 389 -17.59 -9.27 -31.04
N THR A 390 -18.47 -10.12 -30.49
CA THR A 390 -18.25 -11.58 -30.45
C THR A 390 -18.11 -12.17 -31.86
N LEU A 391 -18.95 -11.74 -32.81
CA LEU A 391 -18.88 -12.19 -34.20
C LEU A 391 -17.53 -11.85 -34.85
N MET A 392 -17.05 -10.62 -34.66
CA MET A 392 -15.78 -10.19 -35.27
C MET A 392 -14.56 -10.90 -34.66
N VAL A 393 -14.57 -11.18 -33.36
CA VAL A 393 -13.51 -11.99 -32.72
C VAL A 393 -13.53 -13.43 -33.25
N ARG A 394 -14.71 -14.02 -33.43
CA ARG A 394 -14.84 -15.35 -34.04
C ARG A 394 -14.34 -15.37 -35.48
N GLU A 395 -14.63 -14.33 -36.26
CA GLU A 395 -14.15 -14.22 -37.63
C GLU A 395 -12.62 -14.08 -37.69
N HIS A 396 -12.02 -13.30 -36.79
CA HIS A 396 -10.56 -13.24 -36.66
C HIS A 396 -9.97 -14.62 -36.38
N ASN A 397 -10.49 -15.33 -35.37
CA ASN A 397 -9.97 -16.64 -34.99
C ASN A 397 -10.17 -17.68 -36.11
N ARG A 398 -11.33 -17.69 -36.78
CA ARG A 398 -11.57 -18.53 -37.95
C ARG A 398 -10.54 -18.26 -39.04
N ARG A 399 -10.22 -16.99 -39.30
CA ARG A 399 -9.25 -16.61 -40.32
C ARG A 399 -7.82 -16.98 -39.95
N ALA A 400 -7.43 -16.81 -38.68
CA ALA A 400 -6.12 -17.25 -38.19
C ALA A 400 -5.95 -18.77 -38.36
N ASP A 401 -6.97 -19.56 -38.02
CA ASP A 401 -6.95 -21.02 -38.16
C ASP A 401 -6.82 -21.45 -39.64
N GLU A 402 -7.54 -20.79 -40.56
CA GLU A 402 -7.43 -21.04 -42.00
C GLU A 402 -6.05 -20.71 -42.57
N LEU A 403 -5.46 -19.60 -42.14
CA LEU A 403 -4.13 -19.18 -42.58
C LEU A 403 -3.05 -20.14 -42.06
N ALA A 404 -3.13 -20.54 -40.79
CA ALA A 404 -2.20 -21.51 -40.20
C ALA A 404 -2.28 -22.88 -40.90
N ALA A 405 -3.49 -23.30 -41.30
CA ALA A 405 -3.68 -24.53 -42.07
C ALA A 405 -3.14 -24.43 -43.50
N ALA A 406 -3.24 -23.26 -44.13
CA ALA A 406 -2.78 -23.02 -45.50
C ALA A 406 -1.25 -22.85 -45.59
N ASP A 407 -0.65 -22.18 -44.61
CA ASP A 407 0.79 -21.97 -44.52
C ASP A 407 1.29 -22.19 -43.07
N PRO A 408 1.70 -23.43 -42.73
CA PRO A 408 2.22 -23.76 -41.41
C PRO A 408 3.55 -23.08 -41.05
N THR A 409 4.18 -22.35 -41.98
CA THR A 409 5.45 -21.65 -41.71
C THR A 409 5.24 -20.26 -41.12
N MET A 410 4.02 -19.73 -41.18
CA MET A 410 3.68 -18.43 -40.59
C MET A 410 3.80 -18.47 -39.07
N THR A 411 4.43 -17.43 -38.52
CA THR A 411 4.49 -17.18 -37.09
C THR A 411 3.15 -16.69 -36.54
N GLY A 412 2.93 -16.80 -35.23
CA GLY A 412 1.72 -16.29 -34.58
C GLY A 412 1.49 -14.79 -34.78
N ASP A 413 2.56 -13.99 -34.92
CA ASP A 413 2.45 -12.56 -35.23
C ASP A 413 1.99 -12.33 -36.68
N GLU A 414 2.55 -13.07 -37.64
CA GLU A 414 2.13 -12.99 -39.05
C GLU A 414 0.67 -13.44 -39.23
N LEU A 415 0.25 -14.51 -38.54
CA LEU A 415 -1.13 -14.98 -38.52
C LEU A 415 -2.09 -13.92 -37.96
N TYR A 416 -1.73 -13.33 -36.80
CA TYR A 416 -2.52 -12.29 -36.16
C TYR A 416 -2.69 -11.06 -37.06
N GLU A 417 -1.60 -10.52 -37.61
CA GLU A 417 -1.68 -9.32 -38.46
C GLU A 417 -2.40 -9.59 -39.78
N ALA A 418 -2.24 -10.78 -40.37
CA ALA A 418 -2.98 -11.16 -41.57
C ALA A 418 -4.50 -11.30 -41.30
N ALA A 419 -4.90 -11.94 -40.19
CA ALA A 419 -6.29 -12.04 -39.79
C ALA A 419 -6.88 -10.68 -39.38
N ARG A 420 -6.10 -9.82 -38.71
CA ARG A 420 -6.46 -8.44 -38.38
C ARG A 420 -6.72 -7.60 -39.63
N ARG A 421 -5.83 -7.68 -40.62
CA ARG A 421 -5.98 -7.00 -41.91
C ARG A 421 -7.25 -7.46 -42.63
N TRP A 422 -7.57 -8.75 -42.56
CA TRP A 422 -8.79 -9.31 -43.14
C TRP A 422 -10.05 -8.74 -42.50
N VAL A 423 -10.14 -8.74 -41.16
CA VAL A 423 -11.31 -8.17 -40.45
C VAL A 423 -11.45 -6.66 -40.69
N GLY A 424 -10.33 -5.92 -40.70
CA GLY A 424 -10.34 -4.49 -41.08
C GLY A 424 -10.91 -4.27 -42.48
N ALA A 425 -10.49 -5.07 -43.45
CA ALA A 425 -11.00 -5.00 -44.82
C ALA A 425 -12.49 -5.37 -44.92
N LEU A 426 -12.94 -6.38 -44.17
CA LEU A 426 -14.37 -6.74 -44.10
C LEU A 426 -15.21 -5.58 -43.57
N LEU A 427 -14.81 -4.96 -42.46
CA LEU A 427 -15.54 -3.81 -41.91
C LEU A 427 -15.59 -2.65 -42.91
N GLN A 428 -14.48 -2.36 -43.60
CA GLN A 428 -14.45 -1.33 -44.63
C GLN A 428 -15.37 -1.67 -45.81
N GLN A 429 -15.34 -2.90 -46.30
CA GLN A 429 -16.17 -3.32 -47.43
C GLN A 429 -17.66 -3.25 -47.08
N ILE A 430 -18.06 -3.82 -45.94
CA ILE A 430 -19.46 -3.81 -45.47
C ILE A 430 -19.91 -2.36 -45.29
N THR A 431 -19.08 -1.52 -44.66
CA THR A 431 -19.45 -0.12 -44.41
C THR A 431 -19.65 0.67 -45.70
N TYR A 432 -18.65 0.68 -46.59
CA TYR A 432 -18.69 1.53 -47.79
C TYR A 432 -19.57 1.00 -48.91
N ASN A 433 -19.72 -0.32 -49.05
CA ASN A 433 -20.41 -0.92 -50.20
C ASN A 433 -21.78 -1.51 -49.86
N GLU A 434 -22.12 -1.69 -48.58
CA GLU A 434 -23.42 -2.25 -48.19
C GLU A 434 -24.19 -1.29 -47.28
N PHE A 435 -23.58 -0.85 -46.17
CA PHE A 435 -24.27 0.00 -45.19
C PHE A 435 -24.51 1.43 -45.68
N LEU A 436 -23.44 2.14 -46.07
CA LEU A 436 -23.55 3.55 -46.46
C LEU A 436 -24.42 3.78 -47.71
N PRO A 437 -24.41 2.92 -48.76
CA PRO A 437 -25.33 3.07 -49.89
C PRO A 437 -26.80 2.91 -49.49
N VAL A 438 -27.11 2.03 -48.53
CA VAL A 438 -28.48 1.88 -48.01
C VAL A 438 -28.88 3.08 -47.15
N LEU A 439 -27.96 3.61 -46.36
CA LEU A 439 -28.24 4.73 -45.46
C LEU A 439 -28.34 6.08 -46.20
N LEU A 440 -27.39 6.36 -47.10
CA LEU A 440 -27.23 7.65 -47.77
C LEU A 440 -27.86 7.69 -49.17
N GLY A 441 -28.20 6.53 -49.73
CA GLY A 441 -28.67 6.35 -51.10
C GLY A 441 -27.57 5.91 -52.07
N GLU A 442 -27.97 5.21 -53.14
CA GLU A 442 -27.05 4.74 -54.17
C GLU A 442 -26.30 5.92 -54.82
N GLY A 443 -24.98 5.77 -54.97
CA GLY A 443 -24.12 6.79 -55.58
C GLY A 443 -23.80 8.00 -54.69
N ALA A 444 -24.24 8.01 -53.43
CA ALA A 444 -23.92 9.09 -52.49
C ALA A 444 -22.41 9.21 -52.20
N ILE A 445 -21.68 8.09 -52.31
CA ILE A 445 -20.21 8.05 -52.18
C ILE A 445 -19.60 7.81 -53.56
N PRO A 446 -18.72 8.71 -54.05
CA PRO A 446 -18.02 8.51 -55.31
C PRO A 446 -17.16 7.24 -55.31
N GLN A 447 -16.96 6.64 -56.49
CA GLN A 447 -16.04 5.52 -56.63
C GLN A 447 -14.64 5.90 -56.14
N TYR A 448 -14.02 5.02 -55.37
CA TYR A 448 -12.68 5.24 -54.83
C TYR A 448 -11.66 5.47 -55.95
N ALA A 449 -10.97 6.61 -55.90
CA ALA A 449 -10.00 7.05 -56.91
C ALA A 449 -8.54 6.81 -56.52
N GLY A 450 -8.30 6.14 -55.38
CA GLY A 450 -6.97 5.94 -54.81
C GLY A 450 -6.75 6.76 -53.55
N TYR A 451 -5.64 6.46 -52.86
CA TYR A 451 -5.28 7.13 -51.61
C TYR A 451 -4.77 8.54 -51.90
N ASP A 452 -5.34 9.52 -51.22
CA ASP A 452 -4.90 10.91 -51.26
C ASP A 452 -4.25 11.28 -49.92
N PRO A 453 -2.92 11.46 -49.85
CA PRO A 453 -2.23 11.81 -48.61
C PRO A 453 -2.52 13.25 -48.13
N SER A 454 -3.19 14.07 -48.92
CA SER A 454 -3.56 15.45 -48.55
C SER A 454 -4.87 15.55 -47.77
N VAL A 455 -5.65 14.47 -47.72
CA VAL A 455 -6.92 14.42 -46.98
C VAL A 455 -6.65 14.27 -45.48
N ASP A 456 -7.32 15.09 -44.67
CA ASP A 456 -7.35 14.94 -43.21
C ASP A 456 -8.38 13.85 -42.83
N PRO A 457 -7.95 12.68 -42.31
CA PRO A 457 -8.85 11.58 -42.00
C PRO A 457 -9.46 11.67 -40.59
N ARG A 458 -9.19 12.75 -39.84
CA ARG A 458 -9.71 12.90 -38.47
C ARG A 458 -11.22 13.03 -38.46
N ILE A 459 -11.85 12.39 -37.47
CA ILE A 459 -13.29 12.54 -37.23
C ILE A 459 -13.59 13.95 -36.72
N SER A 460 -14.53 14.64 -37.35
CA SER A 460 -14.99 15.96 -36.90
C SER A 460 -15.93 15.85 -35.70
N GLY A 461 -15.94 16.87 -34.83
CA GLY A 461 -16.86 16.93 -33.69
C GLY A 461 -18.34 16.96 -34.10
N VAL A 462 -18.66 17.52 -35.27
CA VAL A 462 -20.03 17.51 -35.82
C VAL A 462 -20.45 16.10 -36.20
N PHE A 463 -19.54 15.31 -36.77
CA PHE A 463 -19.84 13.92 -37.14
C PHE A 463 -20.17 13.07 -35.91
N SER A 464 -19.30 13.11 -34.88
CA SER A 464 -19.48 12.30 -33.66
C SER A 464 -20.61 12.80 -32.74
N GLY A 465 -20.81 14.12 -32.68
CA GLY A 465 -21.79 14.75 -31.80
C GLY A 465 -23.23 14.75 -32.36
N ALA A 466 -23.38 14.78 -33.69
CA ALA A 466 -24.69 14.92 -34.33
C ALA A 466 -24.89 13.95 -35.51
N ALA A 467 -24.03 13.99 -36.52
CA ALA A 467 -24.34 13.36 -37.81
C ALA A 467 -24.40 11.82 -37.79
N PHE A 468 -23.74 11.16 -36.83
CA PHE A 468 -23.78 9.70 -36.71
C PHE A 468 -24.75 9.20 -35.62
N ARG A 469 -25.57 10.11 -35.04
CA ARG A 469 -26.60 9.79 -34.05
C ARG A 469 -28.03 9.86 -34.63
N ILE A 470 -28.15 9.75 -35.97
CA ILE A 470 -29.40 9.86 -36.74
C ILE A 470 -30.23 8.58 -36.64
#